data_AF-A0A7C4S6D2-F1
#
_entry.id   AF-A0A7C4S6D2-F1
#
_cell.length_a   1.000
_cell.length_b   1.000
_cell.length_c   1.000
_cell.angle_alpha   90.00
_cell.angle_beta   90.00
_cell.angle_gamma   90.00
#
_symmetry.space_group_name_H-M   'P 1'
#
loop_
_entity.id
_entity.type
_entity.pdbx_description
1 polymer ?
#
loop_
_entity_poly.entity_id
_entity_poly.type
_entity_poly.pdbx_seq_one_letter_code
_entity_poly.pdbx_strand_id
1 'polypeptide(L)'
;MEIVKTNSGDLILLQKIAEEIKNCKKCPLFKERKNAVPGEGNIDKKIVIVGEAPGYNEDLQGRPFVGKAGKLLDDFIKFIGIERKDIFITNVVKCRPPNNRQPEKIE
;
A
#
# COMPACT_ATOMS: atom_id res chain seq x y z
N MET A 1 -3.28 -26.99 -6.85
CA MET A 1 -3.76 -25.59 -6.81
C MET A 1 -3.10 -24.84 -7.94
N GLU A 2 -3.82 -24.52 -9.02
CA GLU A 2 -3.24 -23.73 -10.12
C GLU A 2 -2.89 -22.33 -9.61
N ILE A 3 -1.65 -21.92 -9.88
CA ILE A 3 -1.19 -20.56 -9.69
C ILE A 3 -1.52 -19.86 -11.00
N VAL A 4 -2.56 -19.03 -11.00
CA VAL A 4 -2.84 -18.13 -12.12
C VAL A 4 -1.66 -17.16 -12.16
N LYS A 5 -0.75 -17.35 -13.12
CA LYS A 5 0.36 -16.41 -13.33
C LYS A 5 -0.22 -15.12 -13.89
N THR A 6 0.20 -14.03 -13.30
CA THR A 6 -0.20 -12.69 -13.68
C THR A 6 0.44 -12.38 -15.04
N ASN A 7 -0.30 -11.77 -15.97
CA ASN A 7 0.21 -11.53 -17.32
C ASN A 7 0.80 -10.12 -17.44
N SER A 8 1.47 -9.83 -18.56
CA SER A 8 2.10 -8.53 -18.81
C SER A 8 1.12 -7.35 -18.70
N GLY A 9 -0.15 -7.57 -19.05
CA GLY A 9 -1.20 -6.56 -18.98
C GLY A 9 -1.59 -6.19 -17.55
N ASP A 10 -1.62 -7.15 -16.63
CA ASP A 10 -1.95 -6.91 -15.21
C ASP A 10 -0.90 -6.03 -14.52
N LEU A 11 0.39 -6.28 -14.83
CA LEU A 11 1.49 -5.46 -14.32
C LEU A 11 1.41 -4.02 -14.85
N ILE A 12 1.14 -3.86 -16.15
CA ILE A 12 0.94 -2.55 -16.79
C ILE A 12 -0.24 -1.80 -16.14
N LEU A 13 -1.35 -2.50 -15.88
CA LEU A 13 -2.52 -1.92 -15.23
C LEU A 13 -2.20 -1.43 -13.82
N LEU A 14 -1.49 -2.21 -13.01
CA LEU A 14 -1.10 -1.79 -11.66
C LEU A 14 -0.13 -0.62 -11.67
N GLN A 15 0.81 -0.57 -12.62
CA GLN A 15 1.68 0.60 -12.80
C GLN A 15 0.88 1.86 -13.14
N LYS A 16 -0.11 1.73 -14.04
CA LYS A 16 -1.00 2.84 -14.39
C LYS A 16 -1.81 3.32 -13.19
N ILE A 17 -2.41 2.41 -12.42
CA ILE A 17 -3.14 2.73 -11.18
C ILE A 17 -2.22 3.42 -10.17
N ALA A 18 -0.99 2.95 -10.01
CA ALA A 18 -0.02 3.57 -9.11
C ALA A 18 0.29 5.02 -9.52
N GLU A 19 0.41 5.28 -10.82
CA GLU A 19 0.63 6.63 -11.34
C GLU A 19 -0.59 7.54 -11.17
N GLU A 20 -1.79 7.01 -11.39
CA GLU A 20 -3.04 7.73 -11.10
C GLU A 20 -3.14 8.11 -9.61
N ILE A 21 -2.75 7.20 -8.71
CA ILE A 21 -2.74 7.45 -7.26
C ILE A 21 -1.72 8.54 -6.88
N LYS A 22 -0.50 8.50 -7.43
CA LYS A 22 0.53 9.52 -7.15
C LYS A 22 0.05 10.93 -7.50
N ASN A 23 -0.71 11.05 -8.59
CA ASN A 23 -1.24 12.31 -9.09
C ASN A 23 -2.66 12.63 -8.58
N CYS A 24 -3.26 11.76 -7.76
CA CYS A 24 -4.64 11.88 -7.33
C CYS A 24 -4.89 13.13 -6.47
N LYS A 25 -5.95 13.87 -6.80
CA LYS A 25 -6.44 15.04 -6.06
C LYS A 25 -7.92 14.94 -5.67
N LYS A 26 -8.47 13.73 -5.65
CA LYS A 26 -9.92 13.48 -5.44
C LYS A 26 -10.42 13.69 -4.00
N CYS A 27 -9.53 13.91 -3.02
CA CYS A 27 -9.90 14.14 -1.62
C CYS A 27 -8.91 15.10 -0.92
N PRO A 28 -9.31 15.82 0.16
CA PRO A 28 -8.45 16.80 0.82
C PRO A 28 -7.08 16.30 1.28
N LEU A 29 -6.91 14.98 1.50
CA LEU A 29 -5.64 14.38 1.92
C LEU A 29 -4.48 14.62 0.94
N PHE A 30 -4.75 14.94 -0.33
CA PHE A 30 -3.68 15.28 -1.28
C PHE A 30 -2.90 16.52 -0.88
N LYS A 31 -3.51 17.43 -0.09
CA LYS A 31 -2.93 18.72 0.25
C LYS A 31 -1.79 18.61 1.26
N GLU A 32 -1.81 17.57 2.09
CA GLU A 32 -0.87 17.42 3.21
C GLU A 32 0.14 16.29 3.02
N ARG A 33 -0.12 15.33 2.14
CA ARG A 33 0.82 14.23 1.88
C ARG A 33 2.14 14.77 1.31
N LYS A 34 3.25 14.17 1.70
CA LYS A 34 4.51 14.31 0.97
C LYS A 34 4.55 13.36 -0.22
N ASN A 35 4.16 12.10 -0.03
CA ASN A 35 4.06 11.11 -1.10
C ASN A 35 2.76 10.32 -0.96
N ALA A 36 2.11 10.03 -2.09
CA ALA A 36 1.08 8.99 -2.08
C ALA A 36 1.73 7.61 -1.92
N VAL A 37 0.97 6.66 -1.39
CA VAL A 37 1.43 5.28 -1.16
C VAL A 37 0.48 4.31 -1.86
N PRO A 38 0.68 4.02 -3.16
CA PRO A 38 -0.20 3.14 -3.92
C PRO A 38 -0.26 1.70 -3.41
N GLY A 39 0.85 1.20 -2.89
CA GLY A 39 1.07 -0.20 -2.57
C GLY A 39 2.28 -0.76 -3.32
N GLU A 40 2.82 -1.86 -2.84
CA GLU A 40 3.96 -2.54 -3.44
C GLU A 40 3.89 -4.05 -3.18
N GLY A 41 4.62 -4.84 -3.97
CA GLY A 41 4.83 -6.25 -3.71
C GLY A 41 4.50 -7.15 -4.89
N ASN A 42 4.26 -8.42 -4.60
CA ASN A 42 4.12 -9.46 -5.59
C ASN A 42 2.67 -9.66 -6.02
N ILE A 43 2.44 -9.52 -7.31
CA ILE A 43 1.11 -9.55 -7.93
C ILE A 43 0.71 -10.96 -8.40
N ASP A 44 1.66 -11.90 -8.44
CA ASP A 44 1.43 -13.31 -8.78
C ASP A 44 0.95 -14.15 -7.58
N LYS A 45 0.98 -13.57 -6.37
CA LYS A 45 0.71 -14.28 -5.13
C LYS A 45 -0.70 -13.99 -4.63
N LYS A 46 -1.29 -14.99 -3.96
CA LYS A 46 -2.69 -14.96 -3.55
C LYS A 46 -2.96 -14.16 -2.27
N ILE A 47 -1.95 -13.51 -1.71
CA ILE A 47 -2.05 -12.83 -0.41
C ILE A 47 -1.83 -11.34 -0.61
N VAL A 48 -2.86 -10.58 -0.24
CA VAL A 48 -2.85 -9.13 -0.20
C VAL A 48 -3.11 -8.67 1.22
N ILE A 49 -2.25 -7.79 1.74
CA ILE A 49 -2.44 -7.16 3.04
C ILE A 49 -2.91 -5.72 2.81
N VAL A 50 -4.04 -5.37 3.43
CA VAL A 50 -4.66 -4.04 3.30
C VAL A 50 -4.76 -3.41 4.68
N GLY A 51 -3.99 -2.35 4.92
CA GLY A 51 -4.11 -1.51 6.11
C GLY A 51 -5.08 -0.34 5.93
N GLU A 52 -5.13 0.54 6.93
CA GLU A 52 -6.00 1.70 6.94
C GLU A 52 -5.46 2.85 6.08
N ALA A 53 -4.29 3.39 6.46
CA ALA A 53 -3.71 4.59 5.88
C ALA A 53 -2.17 4.62 6.03
N PRO A 54 -1.45 5.42 5.22
CA PRO A 54 -0.03 5.70 5.44
C PRO A 54 0.21 6.44 6.75
N GLY A 55 1.25 6.03 7.49
CA GLY A 55 1.79 6.79 8.60
C GLY A 55 2.88 7.78 8.16
N TYR A 56 3.58 8.36 9.14
CA TYR A 56 4.64 9.36 8.89
C TYR A 56 5.76 8.83 7.99
N ASN A 57 6.31 7.66 8.29
CA ASN A 57 7.43 7.11 7.54
C ASN A 57 7.02 6.65 6.14
N GLU A 58 5.79 6.13 6.01
CA GLU A 58 5.21 5.73 4.73
C GLU A 58 5.03 6.93 3.81
N ASP A 59 4.48 8.03 4.32
CA ASP A 59 4.32 9.29 3.58
C ASP A 59 5.67 9.90 3.18
N LEU A 60 6.69 9.79 4.03
CA LEU A 60 8.03 10.27 3.69
C LEU A 60 8.69 9.47 2.55
N GLN A 61 8.45 8.16 2.49
CA GLN A 61 9.14 7.26 1.58
C GLN A 61 8.30 6.86 0.36
N GLY A 62 6.99 7.10 0.37
CA GLY A 62 6.07 6.62 -0.67
C GLY A 62 5.84 5.11 -0.65
N ARG A 63 6.16 4.43 0.46
CA ARG A 63 6.14 2.96 0.58
C ARG A 63 5.26 2.51 1.74
N PRO A 64 4.47 1.43 1.59
CA PRO A 64 3.55 0.96 2.62
C PRO A 64 4.28 0.21 3.74
N PHE A 65 3.83 0.38 4.99
CA PHE A 65 4.31 -0.40 6.15
C PHE A 65 5.84 -0.42 6.28
N VAL A 66 6.48 0.75 6.36
CA VAL A 66 7.94 0.92 6.58
C VAL A 66 8.28 1.49 7.97
N GLY A 67 7.27 1.92 8.73
CA GLY A 67 7.37 2.35 10.11
C GLY A 67 7.38 1.20 11.12
N LYS A 68 7.13 1.52 12.41
CA LYS A 68 7.14 0.55 13.51
C LYS A 68 6.12 -0.58 13.32
N ALA A 69 4.89 -0.24 12.92
CA ALA A 69 3.86 -1.23 12.63
C ALA A 69 4.23 -2.13 11.44
N GLY A 70 4.95 -1.60 10.45
CA GLY A 70 5.46 -2.38 9.32
C GLY A 70 6.51 -3.41 9.71
N LYS A 71 7.42 -3.05 10.62
CA LYS A 71 8.38 -4.00 11.19
C LYS A 71 7.69 -5.14 11.94
N LEU A 72 6.68 -4.80 12.74
CA LEU A 72 5.89 -5.81 13.45
C LEU A 72 5.13 -6.73 12.48
N LEU A 73 4.58 -6.17 11.40
CA LEU A 73 3.97 -6.96 10.32
C LEU A 73 5.00 -7.92 9.70
N ASP A 74 6.20 -7.44 9.39
CA ASP A 74 7.29 -8.26 8.83
C ASP A 74 7.66 -9.43 9.75
N ASP A 75 7.72 -9.19 11.07
CA ASP A 75 7.99 -10.24 12.06
C ASP A 75 6.87 -11.29 12.08
N PHE A 76 5.60 -10.88 12.03
CA PHE A 76 4.46 -11.81 12.04
C PHE A 76 4.35 -12.64 10.76
N ILE A 77 4.48 -12.02 9.58
CA ILE A 77 4.41 -12.79 8.32
C ILE A 77 5.57 -13.78 8.23
N LYS A 78 6.76 -13.39 8.69
CA LYS A 78 7.91 -14.28 8.75
C LYS A 78 7.70 -15.44 9.71
N PHE A 79 7.09 -15.19 10.88
CA PHE A 79 6.78 -16.23 11.86
C PHE A 79 5.86 -17.31 11.29
N ILE A 80 4.91 -16.94 10.41
CA ILE A 80 4.02 -17.89 9.73
C ILE A 80 4.59 -18.43 8.39
N GLY A 81 5.87 -18.20 8.12
CA GLY A 81 6.57 -18.73 6.94
C GLY A 81 6.28 -17.99 5.63
N ILE A 82 5.82 -16.74 5.68
CA ILE A 82 5.56 -15.89 4.52
C ILE A 82 6.65 -14.82 4.42
N GLU A 83 7.26 -14.68 3.26
CA GLU A 83 8.19 -13.58 2.99
C GLU A 83 7.47 -12.35 2.45
N ARG A 84 7.96 -11.15 2.79
CA ARG A 84 7.38 -9.88 2.29
C ARG A 84 7.37 -9.80 0.75
N LYS A 85 8.31 -10.46 0.07
CA LYS A 85 8.39 -10.53 -1.39
C LYS A 85 7.32 -11.43 -2.01
N ASP A 86 6.57 -12.18 -1.20
CA ASP A 86 5.51 -13.11 -1.63
C ASP A 86 4.11 -12.56 -1.36
N ILE A 87 3.99 -11.27 -1.00
CA ILE A 87 2.71 -10.61 -0.75
C ILE A 87 2.65 -9.27 -1.47
N PHE A 88 1.43 -8.78 -1.71
CA PHE A 88 1.18 -7.39 -2.06
C PHE A 88 0.65 -6.64 -0.83
N ILE A 89 1.17 -5.45 -0.55
CA ILE A 89 0.78 -4.65 0.62
C ILE A 89 0.30 -3.28 0.16
N THR A 90 -0.84 -2.83 0.69
CA THR A 90 -1.39 -1.49 0.44
C THR A 90 -2.26 -1.01 1.61
N ASN A 91 -2.91 0.14 1.46
CA ASN A 91 -3.85 0.72 2.43
C ASN A 91 -5.18 1.10 1.76
N VAL A 92 -6.27 1.18 2.52
CA VAL A 92 -7.58 1.64 2.00
C VAL A 92 -7.46 3.06 1.43
N VAL A 93 -6.91 3.99 2.21
CA VAL A 93 -6.55 5.33 1.71
C VAL A 93 -5.07 5.39 1.32
N LYS A 94 -4.73 6.20 0.32
CA LYS A 94 -3.36 6.26 -0.25
C LYS A 94 -2.55 7.47 0.19
N CYS A 95 -3.09 8.29 1.07
CA CYS A 95 -2.49 9.53 1.56
C CYS A 95 -2.56 9.53 3.08
N ARG A 96 -1.49 10.00 3.74
CA ARG A 96 -1.46 10.11 5.20
C ARG A 96 -2.47 11.16 5.70
N PRO A 97 -3.37 10.81 6.63
CA PRO A 97 -4.21 11.77 7.30
C PRO A 97 -3.40 12.71 8.22
N PRO A 98 -3.84 13.98 8.37
CA PRO A 98 -3.21 14.94 9.28
C PRO A 98 -3.03 14.35 10.68
N ASN A 99 -1.85 14.51 11.28
CA ASN A 99 -1.54 13.99 12.61
C ASN A 99 -1.79 12.47 12.80
N ASN A 100 -1.79 11.68 11.72
CA ASN A 100 -2.14 10.24 11.74
C ASN A 100 -3.54 9.96 12.31
N ARG A 101 -4.49 10.89 12.17
CA ARG A 101 -5.89 10.63 12.53
C ARG A 101 -6.50 9.53 11.66
N GLN A 102 -7.62 8.95 12.11
CA GLN A 102 -8.39 8.03 11.28
C GLN A 102 -8.94 8.75 10.03
N PRO A 103 -8.96 8.11 8.84
CA PRO A 103 -9.60 8.65 7.65
C PRO A 103 -11.11 8.85 7.88
N GLU A 104 -11.61 9.98 7.41
CA GLU A 104 -13.04 10.28 7.42
C GLU A 104 -13.68 9.82 6.11
N LYS A 105 -14.96 9.47 6.18
CA LYS A 105 -15.79 9.37 4.97
C LYS A 105 -15.98 10.78 4.41
N ILE A 106 -15.82 10.89 3.10
CA ILE A 106 -16.18 12.10 2.36
C ILE A 106 -17.47 11.74 1.64
N GLU A 107 -18.55 12.43 1.96
CA GLU A 107 -19.83 12.36 1.25
C GLU A 107 -19.75 13.11 -0.09
#